data_AF-A0A5P0V7H1-F1
#
_entry.id   AF-A0A5P0V7H1-F1
#
_cell.length_a   1.000
_cell.length_b   1.000
_cell.length_c   1.000
_cell.angle_alpha   90.00
_cell.angle_beta   90.00
_cell.angle_gamma   90.00
#
_symmetry.space_group_name_H-M   'P 1'
#
loop_
_entity.id
_entity.type
_entity.pdbx_description
1 polymer ?
#
loop_
_entity_poly.entity_id
_entity_poly.type
_entity_poly.pdbx_seq_one_letter_code
_entity_poly.pdbx_strand_id
1 'polypeptide(L)'
;MKYQEFKKKQQDEFGKLPMKAAFGDKQFKEMMAEWGLTTSKEDLEKICSIGAGAYCLKKDYHLFLVFGERSVKESEEFLSSDENLVDALKYEFGNHECGLTFEFENGIIALGYTVKEFLSDDRKKKLFVKARKEYINSLEG
;
A
#
# COMPACT_ATOMS: atom_id res chain seq x y z
N MET A 1 7.19 -17.35 1.28
CA MET A 1 7.13 -16.08 2.04
C MET A 1 5.66 -15.76 2.21
N LYS A 2 5.19 -15.55 3.45
CA LYS A 2 3.79 -15.16 3.69
C LYS A 2 3.54 -13.74 3.20
N TYR A 3 2.30 -13.41 2.84
CA TYR A 3 1.94 -12.09 2.36
C TYR A 3 2.31 -10.97 3.36
N GLN A 4 2.16 -11.23 4.66
CA GLN A 4 2.58 -10.28 5.70
C GLN A 4 4.08 -9.96 5.64
N GLU A 5 4.94 -10.96 5.38
CA GLU A 5 6.39 -10.77 5.26
C GLU A 5 6.74 -9.99 3.98
N PHE A 6 6.04 -10.31 2.87
CA PHE A 6 6.17 -9.58 1.61
C PHE A 6 5.79 -8.10 1.77
N LYS A 7 4.62 -7.82 2.35
CA LYS A 7 4.13 -6.47 2.61
C LYS A 7 5.06 -5.71 3.54
N LYS A 8 5.58 -6.38 4.59
CA LYS A 8 6.57 -5.79 5.50
C LYS A 8 7.86 -5.42 4.76
N LYS A 9 8.38 -6.30 3.90
CA LYS A 9 9.58 -6.01 3.10
C LYS A 9 9.39 -4.73 2.26
N GLN A 10 8.29 -4.62 1.53
CA GLN A 10 8.02 -3.42 0.72
C GLN A 10 7.84 -2.16 1.59
N GLN A 11 7.16 -2.27 2.74
CA GLN A 11 7.02 -1.15 3.68
C GLN A 11 8.37 -0.70 4.26
N ASP A 12 9.24 -1.64 4.64
CA ASP A 12 10.58 -1.36 5.17
C ASP A 12 11.50 -0.75 4.09
N GLU A 13 11.30 -1.07 2.82
CA GLU A 13 11.99 -0.43 1.69
C GLU A 13 11.46 0.98 1.41
N PHE A 14 10.14 1.16 1.39
CA PHE A 14 9.51 2.48 1.22
C PHE A 14 9.95 3.44 2.33
N GLY A 15 10.00 2.97 3.57
CA GLY A 15 10.44 3.77 4.73
C GLY A 15 11.89 4.25 4.67
N LYS A 16 12.72 3.72 3.76
CA LYS A 16 14.10 4.19 3.53
C LYS A 16 14.19 5.31 2.49
N LEU A 17 13.12 5.58 1.75
CA LEU A 17 13.09 6.65 0.77
C LEU A 17 13.16 8.02 1.48
N PRO A 18 13.82 9.03 0.88
CA PRO A 18 14.06 10.33 1.50
C PRO A 18 12.77 11.18 1.52
N MET A 19 11.87 10.87 2.45
CA MET A 19 10.65 11.64 2.70
C MET A 19 10.59 12.15 4.14
N LYS A 20 9.73 13.14 4.34
CA LYS A 20 9.29 13.60 5.67
C LYS A 20 7.78 13.79 5.64
N ALA A 21 7.13 13.60 6.79
CA ALA A 21 5.71 13.84 6.97
C ALA A 21 5.48 15.15 7.73
N ALA A 22 4.46 15.90 7.32
CA ALA A 22 4.07 17.15 7.94
C ALA A 22 2.55 17.34 7.89
N PHE A 23 1.92 17.33 9.07
CA PHE A 23 0.49 17.51 9.26
C PHE A 23 0.22 18.88 9.89
N GLY A 24 0.02 19.87 9.03
CA GLY A 24 -0.25 21.25 9.38
C GLY A 24 0.98 22.17 9.35
N ASP A 25 0.73 23.47 9.46
CA ASP A 25 1.70 24.53 9.16
C ASP A 25 2.98 24.47 9.99
N LYS A 26 2.86 24.11 11.27
CA LYS A 26 4.02 24.04 12.18
C LYS A 26 4.99 22.94 11.73
N GLN A 27 4.50 21.72 11.57
CA GLN A 27 5.31 20.58 11.13
C GLN A 27 5.86 20.82 9.72
N PHE A 28 5.10 21.49 8.86
CA PHE A 28 5.57 21.82 7.52
C PHE A 28 6.76 22.79 7.54
N LYS A 29 6.72 23.83 8.38
CA LYS A 29 7.85 24.76 8.56
C LYS A 29 9.08 24.08 9.15
N GLU A 30 8.90 23.20 10.13
CA GLU A 30 9.98 22.41 10.74
C GLU A 30 10.65 21.50 9.70
N MET A 31 9.86 20.77 8.93
CA MET A 31 10.33 19.94 7.82
C MET A 31 11.14 20.73 6.79
N MET A 32 10.64 21.89 6.36
CA MET A 32 11.35 22.75 5.41
C MET A 32 12.69 23.22 5.99
N ALA A 33 12.71 23.64 7.25
CA ALA A 33 13.93 24.08 7.92
C ALA A 33 14.98 22.96 8.05
N GLU A 34 14.56 21.71 8.29
CA GLU A 34 15.47 20.55 8.30
C GLU A 34 16.13 20.29 6.94
N TRP A 35 15.49 20.71 5.84
CA TRP A 35 16.09 20.70 4.50
C TRP A 35 16.84 21.99 4.15
N GLY A 36 16.96 22.93 5.10
CA GLY A 36 17.57 24.24 4.87
C GLY A 36 16.72 25.16 3.97
N LEU A 37 15.41 24.93 3.91
CA LEU A 37 14.46 25.65 3.08
C LEU A 37 13.51 26.51 3.93
N THR A 38 12.87 27.48 3.28
CA THR A 38 11.82 28.33 3.85
C THR A 38 10.45 28.01 3.24
N THR A 39 9.41 28.74 3.67
CA THR A 39 8.07 28.67 3.04
C THR A 39 7.89 29.70 1.91
N SER A 40 9.00 30.25 1.40
CA SER A 40 8.97 31.12 0.23
C SER A 40 8.52 30.35 -1.02
N LYS A 41 7.97 31.07 -2.00
CA LYS A 41 7.51 30.46 -3.26
C LYS A 41 8.63 29.71 -3.99
N GLU A 42 9.85 30.25 -4.01
CA GLU A 42 11.00 29.61 -4.66
C GLU A 42 11.38 28.28 -3.99
N ASP A 43 11.36 28.23 -2.66
CA ASP A 43 11.69 27.00 -1.94
C ASP A 43 10.60 25.94 -2.04
N LEU A 44 9.33 26.35 -2.12
CA LEU A 44 8.22 25.42 -2.36
C LEU A 44 8.34 24.71 -3.71
N GLU A 45 8.99 25.31 -4.71
CA GLU A 45 9.24 24.65 -6.01
C GLU A 45 10.31 23.55 -5.95
N LYS A 46 11.07 23.46 -4.84
CA LYS A 46 12.13 22.47 -4.60
C LYS A 46 11.63 21.19 -3.94
N ILE A 47 10.36 21.13 -3.53
CA ILE A 47 9.73 19.96 -2.91
C ILE A 47 8.60 19.40 -3.78
N CYS A 48 8.24 18.15 -3.53
CA CYS A 48 7.06 17.50 -4.09
C CYS A 48 6.23 16.90 -2.95
N SER A 49 4.91 17.03 -3.03
CA SER A 49 4.03 16.17 -2.21
C SER A 49 3.96 14.79 -2.83
N ILE A 50 4.04 13.76 -1.99
CA ILE A 50 3.85 12.36 -2.37
C ILE A 50 2.53 11.79 -1.84
N GLY A 51 1.60 12.68 -1.42
CA GLY A 51 0.31 12.32 -0.85
C GLY A 51 0.34 12.08 0.66
N ALA A 52 -0.84 11.98 1.28
CA ALA A 52 -1.02 11.65 2.71
C ALA A 52 -0.21 12.51 3.70
N GLY A 53 0.06 13.78 3.37
CA GLY A 53 0.86 14.67 4.21
C GLY A 53 2.37 14.41 4.18
N ALA A 54 2.85 13.58 3.25
CA ALA A 54 4.26 13.31 3.04
C ALA A 54 4.84 14.12 1.86
N TYR A 55 6.11 14.48 2.00
CA TYR A 55 6.86 15.30 1.06
C TYR A 55 8.27 14.72 0.85
N CYS A 56 8.84 14.99 -0.33
CA CYS A 56 10.24 14.74 -0.62
C CYS A 56 10.85 15.95 -1.32
N LEU A 57 12.19 16.00 -1.41
CA LEU A 57 12.85 16.95 -2.31
C LEU A 57 12.56 16.54 -3.76
N LYS A 58 12.35 17.53 -4.63
CA LYS A 58 12.01 17.32 -6.04
C LYS A 58 13.08 16.54 -6.79
N LYS A 59 14.35 16.74 -6.44
CA LYS A 59 15.48 15.97 -6.97
C LYS A 59 15.38 14.46 -6.65
N ASP A 60 14.73 14.09 -5.55
CA ASP A 60 14.66 12.71 -5.06
C ASP A 60 13.34 12.02 -5.47
N TYR A 61 12.39 12.76 -6.07
CA TYR A 61 11.08 12.23 -6.47
C TYR A 61 11.19 11.02 -7.41
N HIS A 62 12.22 10.97 -8.26
CA HIS A 62 12.48 9.84 -9.16
C HIS A 62 12.65 8.50 -8.42
N LEU A 63 13.14 8.51 -7.18
CA LEU A 63 13.30 7.29 -6.37
C LEU A 63 11.94 6.66 -6.03
N PHE A 64 10.90 7.47 -5.84
CA PHE A 64 9.54 7.02 -5.56
C PHE A 64 8.90 6.40 -6.80
N LEU A 65 9.16 6.96 -7.99
CA LEU A 65 8.70 6.38 -9.26
C LEU A 65 9.34 5.01 -9.49
N VAL A 66 10.67 4.92 -9.36
CA VAL A 66 11.41 3.66 -9.51
C VAL A 66 10.95 2.62 -8.49
N PHE A 67 10.75 3.01 -7.23
CA PHE A 67 10.21 2.12 -6.21
C PHE A 67 8.80 1.66 -6.57
N GLY A 68 7.89 2.58 -6.92
CA GLY A 68 6.50 2.26 -7.26
C GLY A 68 6.39 1.28 -8.43
N GLU A 69 7.12 1.53 -9.52
CA GLU A 69 7.13 0.64 -10.69
C GLU A 69 7.64 -0.77 -10.34
N ARG A 70 8.69 -0.86 -9.51
CA ARG A 70 9.20 -2.15 -9.03
C ARG A 70 8.19 -2.85 -8.14
N SER A 71 7.63 -2.14 -7.16
CA SER A 71 6.72 -2.72 -6.16
C SER A 71 5.42 -3.22 -6.75
N VAL A 72 4.90 -2.56 -7.80
CA VAL A 72 3.74 -3.06 -8.57
C VAL A 72 4.09 -4.39 -9.24
N LYS A 73 5.22 -4.47 -9.97
CA LYS A 73 5.64 -5.71 -10.65
C LYS A 73 5.87 -6.86 -9.66
N GLU A 74 6.54 -6.57 -8.55
CA GLU A 74 6.75 -7.56 -7.48
C GLU A 74 5.43 -8.05 -6.88
N SER A 75 4.45 -7.16 -6.72
CA SER A 75 3.11 -7.52 -6.21
C SER A 75 2.35 -8.38 -7.22
N GLU A 76 2.39 -8.02 -8.50
CA GLU A 76 1.79 -8.81 -9.58
C GLU A 76 2.41 -10.22 -9.66
N GLU A 77 3.73 -10.31 -9.58
CA GLU A 77 4.44 -11.59 -9.56
C GLU A 77 4.09 -12.41 -8.31
N PHE A 78 4.09 -11.80 -7.13
CA PHE A 78 3.72 -12.48 -5.89
C PHE A 78 2.29 -13.03 -5.92
N LEU A 79 1.33 -12.21 -6.36
CA LEU A 79 -0.10 -12.56 -6.43
C LEU A 79 -0.44 -13.45 -7.63
N SER A 80 0.51 -13.72 -8.52
CA SER A 80 0.33 -14.68 -9.61
C SER A 80 0.19 -16.13 -9.12
N SER A 81 0.63 -16.45 -7.89
CA SER A 81 0.43 -17.76 -7.26
C SER A 81 -0.93 -17.85 -6.55
N ASP A 82 -1.66 -18.96 -6.76
CA ASP A 82 -2.94 -19.23 -6.09
C ASP A 82 -2.82 -19.22 -4.57
N GLU A 83 -1.75 -19.82 -4.05
CA GLU A 83 -1.47 -19.89 -2.61
C GLU A 83 -1.24 -18.50 -2.04
N ASN A 84 -0.39 -17.70 -2.70
CA ASN A 84 -0.08 -16.35 -2.28
C ASN A 84 -1.29 -15.43 -2.35
N LEU A 85 -2.12 -15.55 -3.38
CA LEU A 85 -3.34 -14.74 -3.50
C LEU A 85 -4.36 -15.08 -2.41
N VAL A 86 -4.52 -16.36 -2.07
CA VAL A 86 -5.40 -16.79 -0.97
C VAL A 86 -4.86 -16.29 0.38
N ASP A 87 -3.56 -16.41 0.63
CA ASP A 87 -2.92 -15.90 1.84
C ASP A 87 -3.08 -14.37 1.97
N ALA A 88 -2.87 -13.65 0.87
CA ALA A 88 -3.01 -12.20 0.80
C ALA A 88 -4.45 -11.73 1.08
N LEU A 89 -5.45 -12.39 0.46
CA LEU A 89 -6.86 -12.09 0.71
C LEU A 89 -7.24 -12.30 2.18
N LYS A 90 -6.84 -13.44 2.78
CA LYS A 90 -7.13 -13.73 4.19
C LYS A 90 -6.49 -12.72 5.13
N TYR A 91 -5.26 -12.31 4.83
CA TYR A 91 -4.59 -11.26 5.58
C TYR A 91 -5.37 -9.94 5.50
N GLU A 92 -5.75 -9.50 4.29
CA GLU A 92 -6.47 -8.23 4.13
C GLU A 92 -7.89 -8.29 4.69
N PHE A 93 -8.57 -9.45 4.68
CA PHE A 93 -9.85 -9.61 5.37
C PHE A 93 -9.74 -9.35 6.87
N GLY A 94 -8.66 -9.81 7.49
CA GLY A 94 -8.37 -9.50 8.90
C GLY A 94 -8.03 -8.03 9.10
N ASN A 95 -7.12 -7.49 8.28
CA ASN A 95 -6.63 -6.13 8.41
C ASN A 95 -7.71 -5.04 8.16
N HIS A 96 -8.71 -5.35 7.34
CA HIS A 96 -9.83 -4.48 7.02
C HIS A 96 -11.14 -4.91 7.69
N GLU A 97 -11.05 -5.73 8.76
CA GLU A 97 -12.20 -6.13 9.59
C GLU A 97 -13.38 -6.71 8.79
N CYS A 98 -13.11 -7.36 7.66
CA CYS A 98 -14.14 -7.86 6.74
C CYS A 98 -15.01 -8.94 7.39
N GLY A 99 -14.50 -9.66 8.40
CA GLY A 99 -15.30 -10.59 9.19
C GLY A 99 -16.36 -9.91 10.06
N LEU A 100 -16.13 -8.66 10.47
CA LEU A 100 -17.07 -7.86 11.26
C LEU A 100 -18.04 -7.09 10.38
N THR A 101 -17.54 -6.47 9.31
CA THR A 101 -18.35 -5.65 8.39
C THR A 101 -19.08 -6.47 7.33
N PHE A 102 -18.64 -7.70 7.09
CA PHE A 102 -19.06 -8.56 5.97
C PHE A 102 -18.76 -8.01 4.56
N GLU A 103 -17.92 -6.97 4.47
CA GLU A 103 -17.50 -6.34 3.21
C GLU A 103 -16.16 -6.92 2.71
N PHE A 104 -16.19 -8.17 2.25
CA PHE A 104 -14.96 -8.88 1.81
C PHE A 104 -14.31 -8.27 0.56
N GLU A 105 -15.06 -7.48 -0.21
CA GLU A 105 -14.55 -6.70 -1.34
C GLU A 105 -13.45 -5.71 -0.92
N ASN A 106 -13.43 -5.26 0.34
CA ASN A 106 -12.35 -4.42 0.86
C ASN A 106 -10.99 -5.12 0.81
N GLY A 107 -10.95 -6.45 0.94
CA GLY A 107 -9.73 -7.23 0.74
C GLY A 107 -9.23 -7.19 -0.71
N ILE A 108 -10.12 -7.10 -1.70
CA ILE A 108 -9.73 -6.96 -3.12
C ILE A 108 -9.13 -5.57 -3.36
N ILE A 109 -9.78 -4.54 -2.82
CA ILE A 109 -9.35 -3.15 -2.95
C ILE A 109 -7.97 -2.94 -2.30
N ALA A 110 -7.75 -3.55 -1.12
CA ALA A 110 -6.48 -3.49 -0.41
C ALA A 110 -5.31 -4.11 -1.21
N LEU A 111 -5.58 -5.11 -2.07
CA LEU A 111 -4.59 -5.70 -2.97
C LEU A 111 -4.35 -4.87 -4.25
N GLY A 112 -4.99 -3.70 -4.38
CA GLY A 112 -4.79 -2.77 -5.50
C GLY A 112 -5.66 -3.05 -6.73
N TYR A 113 -6.63 -3.97 -6.63
CA TYR A 113 -7.55 -4.26 -7.73
C TYR A 113 -8.88 -3.52 -7.60
N THR A 114 -9.51 -3.26 -8.74
CA THR A 114 -10.95 -2.95 -8.72
C THR A 114 -11.75 -4.25 -8.52
N VAL A 115 -12.84 -4.18 -7.75
CA VAL A 115 -13.72 -5.34 -7.50
C VAL A 115 -14.22 -5.95 -8.81
N LYS A 116 -14.61 -5.09 -9.77
CA LYS A 116 -15.11 -5.51 -11.08
C LYS A 116 -14.05 -6.28 -11.88
N GLU A 117 -12.84 -5.75 -11.98
CA GLU A 117 -11.73 -6.41 -12.69
C GLU A 117 -11.40 -7.75 -12.03
N PHE A 118 -11.26 -7.76 -10.71
CA PHE A 118 -10.88 -8.95 -9.96
C PHE A 118 -11.89 -10.08 -10.13
N LEU A 119 -13.18 -9.78 -10.02
CA LEU A 119 -14.24 -10.78 -10.12
C LEU A 119 -14.62 -11.17 -11.55
N SER A 120 -14.10 -10.44 -12.56
CA SER A 120 -14.23 -10.82 -13.98
C SER A 120 -13.30 -11.96 -14.39
N ASP A 121 -12.25 -12.20 -13.61
CA ASP A 121 -11.33 -13.32 -13.78
C ASP A 121 -11.83 -14.55 -13.00
N ASP A 122 -12.13 -15.64 -13.72
CA ASP A 122 -12.67 -16.87 -13.15
C ASP A 122 -11.76 -17.53 -12.11
N ARG A 123 -10.44 -17.42 -12.29
CA ARG A 123 -9.46 -17.94 -11.33
C ARG A 123 -9.52 -17.11 -10.05
N LYS A 124 -9.40 -15.79 -10.16
CA LYS A 124 -9.44 -14.87 -9.01
C LYS A 124 -10.75 -14.97 -8.24
N LYS A 125 -11.89 -15.06 -8.94
CA LYS A 125 -13.22 -15.27 -8.33
C LYS A 125 -13.30 -16.56 -7.51
N LYS A 126 -12.79 -17.68 -8.04
CA LYS A 126 -12.76 -18.96 -7.31
C LYS A 126 -11.89 -18.87 -6.06
N LEU A 127 -10.72 -18.25 -6.17
CA LEU A 127 -9.80 -18.08 -5.06
C LEU A 127 -10.34 -17.13 -3.98
N PHE A 128 -11.09 -16.09 -4.36
CA PHE A 128 -11.80 -15.23 -3.42
C PHE A 128 -12.82 -15.98 -2.58
N VAL A 129 -13.66 -16.80 -3.21
CA VAL A 129 -14.65 -17.63 -2.51
C VAL A 129 -13.96 -18.62 -1.56
N LYS A 130 -12.87 -19.24 -2.01
CA LYS A 130 -12.05 -20.13 -1.18
C LYS A 130 -11.48 -19.40 0.04
N ALA A 131 -10.80 -18.27 -0.18
CA ALA A 131 -10.17 -17.47 0.88
C ALA A 131 -11.21 -17.00 1.92
N ARG A 132 -12.36 -16.52 1.45
CA ARG A 132 -13.46 -16.08 2.32
C ARG A 132 -13.98 -17.22 3.20
N LYS A 133 -14.21 -18.41 2.61
CA LYS A 133 -14.66 -19.59 3.36
C LYS A 133 -13.64 -20.01 4.42
N GLU A 134 -12.37 -20.09 4.04
CA GLU A 134 -11.30 -20.45 4.98
C GLU A 134 -11.14 -19.43 6.11
N TYR A 135 -11.28 -18.14 5.80
CA TYR A 135 -11.20 -17.07 6.79
C TYR A 135 -12.35 -17.13 7.78
N ILE A 136 -13.61 -17.23 7.32
CA ILE A 136 -14.78 -17.34 8.20
C ILE A 136 -14.66 -18.56 9.11
N ASN A 137 -14.31 -19.72 8.56
CA ASN A 137 -14.09 -20.94 9.36
C ASN A 137 -13.01 -20.76 10.43
N SER A 138 -12.01 -19.91 10.19
CA SER A 138 -10.95 -19.62 11.17
C SER A 138 -11.39 -18.70 12.30
N LEU A 139 -12.53 -18.01 12.17
CA LEU A 139 -13.13 -17.16 13.22
C LEU A 139 -14.08 -17.95 14.14
N GLU A 140 -14.57 -19.11 13.69
CA GLU A 140 -15.53 -19.95 14.41
C GLU A 140 -14.87 -20.99 15.34
N GLY A 141 -13.54 -21.08 15.35
CA GLY A 141 -12.75 -21.97 16.22
C GLY A 141 -12.13 -21.25 17.40
#